data_AF-A0A521S539-F1
#
_entry.id   AF-A0A521S539-F1
#
_cell.length_a   1.000
_cell.length_b   1.000
_cell.length_c   1.000
_cell.angle_alpha   90.00
_cell.angle_beta   90.00
_cell.angle_gamma   90.00
#
_symmetry.space_group_name_H-M   'P 1'
#
loop_
_entity.id
_entity.type
_entity.pdbx_description
1 polymer ?
#
loop_
_entity_poly.entity_id
_entity_poly.type
_entity_poly.pdbx_seq_one_letter_code
_entity_poly.pdbx_strand_id
1 'polypeptide(L)' 'MPRRRAARDIDPRNRRSPMKEVTCLCGWQCRGREDEVVEQVIAHGREVHGVESSREEILTIAVDVAASAASADVRPA' A
#
# COMPACT_ATOMS: atom_id res chain seq x y z
N MET A 1 9.36 11.82 -25.05
CA MET A 1 8.97 10.69 -24.19
C MET A 1 8.05 11.19 -23.08
N PRO A 2 6.72 11.19 -23.24
CA PRO A 2 5.83 11.73 -22.22
C PRO A 2 5.66 10.71 -21.08
N ARG A 3 6.10 11.10 -19.89
CA ARG A 3 5.86 10.39 -18.62
C ARG A 3 4.38 10.49 -18.27
N ARG A 4 3.55 9.65 -18.88
CA ARG A 4 2.17 9.45 -18.42
C ARG A 4 2.26 8.89 -17.01
N ARG A 5 2.03 9.73 -16.01
CA ARG A 5 1.51 9.25 -14.72
C ARG A 5 0.24 8.54 -15.08
N ALA A 6 0.27 7.19 -15.07
CA ALA A 6 -0.95 6.41 -15.16
C ALA A 6 -1.88 6.99 -14.10
N ALA A 7 -2.97 7.62 -14.54
CA ALA A 7 -4.13 7.77 -13.69
C ALA A 7 -4.47 6.33 -13.34
N ARG A 8 -3.99 5.87 -12.17
CA ARG A 8 -4.38 4.57 -11.61
C ARG A 8 -5.89 4.60 -11.66
N ASP A 9 -6.46 3.76 -12.52
CA ASP A 9 -7.89 3.63 -12.71
C ASP A 9 -8.48 3.19 -11.37
N ILE A 10 -8.79 4.16 -10.50
CA ILE A 10 -9.37 3.90 -9.20
C ILE A 10 -10.71 3.24 -9.50
N ASP A 11 -10.77 1.92 -9.31
CA ASP A 11 -11.99 1.15 -9.45
C ASP A 11 -13.11 1.86 -8.68
N PRO A 12 -14.26 2.13 -9.33
CA PRO A 12 -15.31 2.94 -8.74
C PRO A 12 -15.92 2.30 -7.48
N ARG A 13 -15.82 0.98 -7.28
CA ARG A 13 -16.22 0.30 -6.03
C ARG A 13 -15.20 0.59 -4.93
N ASN A 14 -13.93 0.61 -5.30
CA ASN A 14 -12.85 0.89 -4.37
C ASN A 14 -12.87 2.35 -3.86
N ARG A 15 -13.56 3.29 -4.53
CA ARG A 15 -13.67 4.71 -4.11
C ARG A 15 -14.11 4.93 -2.65
N ARG A 16 -14.89 4.01 -2.07
CA ARG A 16 -15.42 4.09 -0.70
C ARG A 16 -14.55 3.38 0.34
N SER A 17 -13.56 2.60 -0.09
CA SER A 17 -12.70 1.84 0.83
C SER A 17 -11.71 2.76 1.56
N PRO A 18 -11.41 2.45 2.83
CA PRO A 18 -10.44 3.19 3.62
C PRO A 18 -9.05 3.10 3.00
N MET A 19 -8.28 4.18 3.16
CA MET A 19 -6.87 4.19 2.77
C MET A 19 -6.06 3.43 3.81
N LYS A 20 -5.21 2.53 3.34
CA LYS A 20 -4.33 1.69 4.14
C LYS A 20 -2.89 1.88 3.71
N GLU A 21 -1.98 1.66 4.63
CA GLU A 21 -0.54 1.62 4.37
C GLU A 21 0.08 0.40 5.04
N VAL A 22 0.97 -0.28 4.31
CA VAL A 22 1.71 -1.44 4.81
C VAL A 22 3.19 -1.17 4.60
N THR A 23 3.96 -1.43 5.66
CA THR A 23 5.42 -1.38 5.64
C THR A 23 5.96 -2.80 5.83
N CYS A 24 6.73 -3.27 4.85
CA CYS A 24 7.46 -4.51 4.97
C CYS A 24 8.79 -4.29 5.72
N LEU A 25 9.26 -5.31 6.42
CA LEU A 25 10.53 -5.30 7.15
C LEU A 25 11.76 -5.09 6.24
N CYS A 26 11.64 -5.37 4.94
CA CYS A 26 12.69 -5.10 3.96
C CYS A 26 12.83 -3.61 3.61
N GLY A 27 11.96 -2.74 4.15
CA GLY A 27 11.92 -1.31 3.89
C GLY A 27 10.97 -0.92 2.74
N TRP A 28 10.35 -1.89 2.06
CA TRP A 28 9.32 -1.62 1.06
C TRP A 28 8.03 -1.12 1.72
N GLN A 29 7.41 -0.11 1.13
CA GLN A 29 6.19 0.51 1.64
C GLN A 29 5.19 0.67 0.50
N CYS A 30 3.93 0.37 0.79
CA CYS A 30 2.83 0.67 -0.12
C CYS A 30 1.69 1.35 0.60
N ARG A 31 1.09 2.31 -0.09
CA ARG A 31 -0.10 3.02 0.36
C ARG A 31 -1.12 3.04 -0.76
N GLY A 32 -2.36 2.78 -0.38
CA GLY A 32 -3.45 2.70 -1.32
C GLY A 32 -4.75 2.42 -0.61
N ARG A 33 -5.68 1.85 -1.36
CA ARG A 33 -6.92 1.35 -0.80
C ARG A 33 -6.71 -0.09 -0.35
N GLU A 34 -7.54 -0.55 0.57
CA GLU A 34 -7.44 -1.89 1.18
C GLU A 34 -7.07 -3.00 0.17
N ASP A 35 -7.88 -3.19 -0.88
CA ASP A 35 -7.65 -4.25 -1.86
C ASP A 35 -6.36 -4.05 -2.67
N GLU A 36 -6.04 -2.82 -3.08
CA GLU A 36 -4.79 -2.56 -3.82
C GLU A 36 -3.54 -2.78 -2.96
N VAL A 37 -3.64 -2.47 -1.66
CA VAL A 37 -2.55 -2.69 -0.71
C VAL A 37 -2.34 -4.19 -0.52
N VAL A 38 -3.42 -4.94 -0.34
CA VAL A 38 -3.36 -6.40 -0.23
C VAL A 38 -2.74 -7.03 -1.46
N GLU A 39 -3.23 -6.71 -2.67
CA GLU A 39 -2.69 -7.26 -3.91
C GLU A 39 -1.19 -6.96 -4.09
N GLN A 40 -0.77 -5.72 -3.79
CA GLN A 40 0.63 -5.33 -3.90
C GLN A 40 1.52 -6.00 -2.84
N VAL A 41 1.03 -6.17 -1.62
CA VAL A 41 1.79 -6.84 -0.55
C VAL A 41 1.95 -8.33 -0.87
N ILE A 42 0.91 -8.99 -1.40
CA ILE A 42 0.99 -10.40 -1.84
C ILE A 42 2.00 -10.53 -2.97
N ALA A 43 1.90 -9.68 -4.00
CA ALA A 43 2.83 -9.68 -5.12
C ALA A 43 4.28 -9.47 -4.63
N HIS A 44 4.50 -8.45 -3.80
CA HIS A 44 5.81 -8.18 -3.22
C HIS A 44 6.36 -9.35 -2.38
N GLY A 45 5.56 -9.90 -1.46
CA GLY A 45 5.96 -11.03 -0.63
C GLY A 45 6.36 -12.24 -1.47
N ARG A 46 5.57 -12.54 -2.51
CA ARG A 46 5.81 -13.67 -3.39
C ARG A 46 7.01 -13.46 -4.32
N GLU A 47 7.15 -12.28 -4.90
CA GLU A 47 8.20 -11.98 -5.89
C GLU A 47 9.55 -11.69 -5.25
N VAL A 48 9.58 -11.04 -4.08
CA VAL A 48 10.81 -10.60 -3.41
C VAL A 48 11.28 -11.60 -2.35
N HIS A 49 10.35 -12.20 -1.62
CA HIS A 49 10.66 -13.10 -0.50
C HIS A 49 10.26 -14.56 -0.75
N GLY A 50 9.49 -14.85 -1.79
CA GLY A 50 8.91 -16.19 -1.99
C GLY A 50 7.89 -16.56 -0.92
N VAL A 51 7.35 -15.59 -0.19
CA VAL A 51 6.40 -15.79 0.92
C VAL A 51 5.01 -15.36 0.45
N GLU A 52 4.02 -16.20 0.67
CA GLU A 52 2.61 -15.87 0.44
C GLU A 52 1.97 -15.49 1.77
N SER A 53 1.38 -14.30 1.84
CA SER A 53 0.67 -13.80 3.02
C SER A 53 -0.82 -13.68 2.71
N SER A 54 -1.67 -14.00 3.67
CA SER A 54 -3.12 -13.92 3.50
C SER A 54 -3.61 -12.48 3.59
N ARG A 55 -4.73 -12.17 2.92
CA ARG A 55 -5.40 -10.85 3.03
C ARG A 55 -5.59 -10.43 4.49
N GLU A 56 -6.07 -11.32 5.33
CA GLU A 56 -6.35 -11.03 6.74
C GLU A 56 -5.09 -10.70 7.55
N GLU A 57 -3.99 -11.41 7.29
CA GLU A 57 -2.69 -11.13 7.92
C GLU A 57 -2.16 -9.76 7.51
N ILE A 58 -2.28 -9.44 6.21
CA ILE A 58 -1.86 -8.15 5.65
C ILE A 58 -2.70 -7.01 6.25
N LEU A 59 -4.01 -7.21 6.41
CA LEU A 59 -4.89 -6.22 7.01
C LEU A 59 -4.69 -6.05 8.51
N THR A 60 -4.19 -7.07 9.20
CA THR A 60 -3.82 -6.98 10.61
C THR A 60 -2.59 -6.10 10.81
N ILE A 61 -1.62 -6.13 9.89
CA ILE A 61 -0.43 -5.29 9.93
C ILE A 61 -0.61 -3.92 9.25
N ALA A 62 -1.67 -3.77 8.45
CA ALA A 62 -1.96 -2.53 7.73
C ALA A 62 -2.40 -1.43 8.68
N VAL A 63 -1.84 -0.24 8.49
CA VAL A 63 -2.22 0.96 9.23
C VAL A 63 -3.30 1.69 8.46
N ASP A 64 -4.38 2.05 9.15
CA ASP A 64 -5.39 2.98 8.64
C ASP A 64 -4.79 4.37 8.48
N VAL A 65 -4.58 4.76 7.23
CA VAL A 65 -4.19 6.13 6.92
C VAL A 65 -5.47 6.89 6.61
N ALA A 66 -6.10 7.41 7.67
CA ALA A 66 -7.03 8.51 7.49
C ALA A 66 -6.34 9.57 6.61
N ALA A 67 -7.07 10.22 5.70
CA ALA A 67 -6.50 11.13 4.70
C ALA A 67 -5.62 12.26 5.28
N SER A 68 -5.55 12.40 6.60
CA SER A 68 -4.63 13.26 7.35
C SER A 68 -3.38 12.50 7.86
N ALA A 69 -2.52 12.03 6.96
CA ALA A 69 -1.09 11.83 7.24
C ALA A 69 -0.32 11.72 5.92
N ALA A 70 -0.26 12.81 5.18
CA ALA A 70 0.93 13.12 4.41
C ALA A 70 1.75 14.05 5.30
N SER A 71 2.75 13.50 6.00
CA SER A 71 3.98 14.16 6.50
C SER A 71 4.56 13.35 7.65
N ALA A 72 5.45 12.42 7.33
CA ALA A 72 6.52 12.02 8.24
C ALA A 72 7.84 12.12 7.47
N ASP A 73 8.09 13.29 6.90
CA ASP A 73 9.45 13.73 6.56
C ASP A 73 10.10 14.11 7.89
N VAL A 74 10.75 13.14 8.53
CA VAL A 74 11.67 13.38 9.63
C VAL A 74 12.88 14.11 9.04
N ARG A 75 13.03 15.40 9.36
CA ARG A 75 14.29 16.12 9.17
C ARG A 75 15.09 16.02 10.47
N PRO A 76 16.27 15.36 10.49
CA PRO A 76 17.22 15.54 11.57
C PRO A 76 17.95 16.88 11.39
N ALA A 77 18.09 17.64 12.48
CA ALA A 77 19.02 18.76 12.62
C ALA A 77 19.60 18.75 14.04
#